data_AF-A0A8J5D307-F1
#
_entry.id   AF-A0A8J5D307-F1
#
_cell.length_a   1.000
_cell.length_b   1.000
_cell.length_c   1.000
_cell.angle_alpha   90.00
_cell.angle_beta   90.00
_cell.angle_gamma   90.00
#
_symmetry.space_group_name_H-M   'P 1'
#
loop_
_entity.id
_entity.type
_entity.pdbx_description
1 polymer ?
#
loop_
_entity_poly.entity_id
_entity_poly.type
_entity_poly.pdbx_seq_one_letter_code
_entity_poly.pdbx_strand_id
1 'polypeptide(L)'
;MRGTWFSFEGGSNTITDIDDTSMSQHGSCVALQVHRSDYKALLFKDNECYYCVRFHIRTVNILQKTATGCNTYPPLYKPSLEEACAELDRETRLVTMFNENYRPKNCRSAIEGVWQFAYQNRFSFTGECSHPEAIIRSCQEPGNQFLIANQKFNLTFKKCEGIKESFDGTREFSCLGDWFVGKNHYFAAANTKESRKDEKYRCFVRNRDDDIYMGHSITPECSVLKTPENSPFRFRMTPGNQAGDSHSRVSAAQKLLRRLGEHGHTEADVMINQTHIIETTYPDIGRYRRTIYVCREQRDNRYMMARLNIDGW
;
A
#
# COMPACT_ATOMS: atom_id res chain seq x y z
N MET A 1 12.03 14.71 2.24
CA MET A 1 13.08 13.87 2.85
C MET A 1 13.43 14.37 4.23
N ARG A 2 13.54 15.69 4.45
CA ARG A 2 13.70 16.25 5.80
C ARG A 2 12.58 15.81 6.74
N GLY A 3 12.92 15.56 8.00
CA GLY A 3 12.01 15.14 9.07
C GLY A 3 12.58 14.02 9.92
N THR A 4 11.77 13.58 10.88
CA THR A 4 12.06 12.46 11.80
C THR A 4 11.45 11.18 11.23
N TRP A 5 12.27 10.15 11.08
CA TRP A 5 11.90 8.91 10.44
C TRP A 5 12.11 7.73 11.39
N PHE A 6 11.10 6.89 11.50
CA PHE A 6 11.17 5.63 12.24
C PHE A 6 11.46 4.47 11.28
N SER A 7 12.34 3.57 11.70
CA SER A 7 12.64 2.31 11.02
C SER A 7 12.88 1.19 12.03
N PHE A 8 12.76 -0.04 11.57
CA PHE A 8 13.18 -1.21 12.33
C PHE A 8 14.41 -1.81 11.63
N GLU A 9 15.57 -1.70 12.28
CA GLU A 9 16.87 -2.02 11.72
C GLU A 9 17.58 -2.99 12.68
N GLY A 10 18.05 -4.13 12.16
CA GLY A 10 18.81 -5.10 12.96
C GLY A 10 18.06 -5.68 14.17
N GLY A 11 16.72 -5.72 14.15
CA GLY A 11 15.92 -6.17 15.29
C GLY A 11 15.64 -5.08 16.33
N SER A 12 15.97 -3.83 16.05
CA SER A 12 15.82 -2.70 16.97
C SER A 12 15.05 -1.54 16.36
N ASN A 13 14.35 -0.79 17.21
CA ASN A 13 13.70 0.46 16.83
C ASN A 13 14.75 1.54 16.62
N THR A 14 14.76 2.17 15.44
CA THR A 14 15.71 3.23 15.09
C THR A 14 14.95 4.50 14.70
N ILE A 15 15.43 5.64 15.20
CA ILE A 15 14.96 6.96 14.79
C ILE A 15 16.09 7.65 14.05
N THR A 16 15.80 8.14 12.86
CA THR A 16 16.72 8.90 12.01
C THR A 16 16.12 10.27 11.74
N ASP A 17 16.76 11.31 12.26
CA ASP A 17 16.48 12.69 11.85
C ASP A 17 17.31 13.02 10.62
N ILE A 18 16.65 13.61 9.62
CA ILE A 18 17.29 14.11 8.40
C ILE A 18 16.99 15.61 8.33
N ASP A 19 18.02 16.43 8.36
CA ASP A 19 17.91 17.88 8.20
C ASP A 19 18.47 18.35 6.84
N ASP A 20 18.75 19.64 6.73
CA ASP A 20 19.26 20.28 5.51
C ASP A 20 20.69 19.87 5.17
N THR A 21 21.45 19.45 6.19
CA THR A 21 22.91 19.32 6.20
C THR A 21 23.39 18.02 6.84
N SER A 22 22.57 17.29 7.58
CA SER A 22 23.00 16.17 8.41
C SER A 22 21.96 15.06 8.49
N MET A 23 22.43 13.89 8.90
CA MET A 23 21.59 12.74 9.25
C MET A 23 22.08 12.11 10.54
N SER A 24 21.15 11.77 11.43
CA SER A 24 21.47 11.07 12.68
C SER A 24 22.33 9.83 12.42
N GLN A 25 23.31 9.60 13.29
CA GLN A 25 24.25 8.46 13.22
C GLN A 25 25.21 8.45 12.01
N HIS A 26 25.12 9.41 11.09
CA HIS A 26 25.94 9.46 9.88
C HIS A 26 26.71 10.79 9.73
N GLY A 27 26.30 11.83 10.47
CA GLY A 27 27.00 13.12 10.51
C GLY A 27 26.55 14.06 9.39
N SER A 28 27.48 14.86 8.88
CA SER A 28 27.20 15.94 7.92
C SER A 28 27.27 15.45 6.47
N CYS A 29 26.35 15.90 5.64
CA CYS A 29 26.32 15.64 4.20
C CYS A 29 27.45 16.41 3.52
N VAL A 30 28.33 15.68 2.82
CA VAL A 30 29.50 16.24 2.11
C VAL A 30 29.36 16.15 0.60
N ALA A 31 28.51 15.25 0.09
CA ALA A 31 28.18 15.16 -1.33
C ALA A 31 26.76 14.64 -1.54
N LEU A 32 26.12 15.07 -2.64
CA LEU A 32 24.78 14.66 -3.04
C LEU A 32 24.77 14.48 -4.56
N GLN A 33 24.19 13.36 -5.01
CA GLN A 33 23.83 13.14 -6.41
C GLN A 33 22.35 12.80 -6.51
N VAL A 34 21.65 13.57 -7.35
CA VAL A 34 20.25 13.34 -7.68
C VAL A 34 20.20 12.64 -9.03
N HIS A 35 19.92 11.33 -9.03
CA HIS A 35 19.76 10.57 -10.26
C HIS A 35 18.35 10.78 -10.85
N ARG A 36 17.33 10.71 -9.99
CA ARG A 36 15.91 10.94 -10.31
C ARG A 36 15.23 11.64 -9.15
N SER A 37 14.01 12.14 -9.37
CA SER A 37 13.21 12.77 -8.31
C SER A 37 12.96 11.83 -7.12
N ASP A 38 12.89 10.53 -7.38
CA ASP A 38 12.61 9.46 -6.43
C ASP A 38 13.86 8.69 -5.97
N TYR A 39 15.05 9.00 -6.51
CA TYR A 39 16.29 8.28 -6.19
C TYR A 39 17.49 9.22 -6.04
N LYS A 40 18.06 9.22 -4.83
CA LYS A 40 19.15 10.13 -4.43
C LYS A 40 20.25 9.36 -3.72
N ALA A 41 21.51 9.67 -4.00
CA ALA A 41 22.67 9.15 -3.29
C ALA A 41 23.35 10.31 -2.54
N LEU A 42 23.59 10.10 -1.25
CA LEU A 42 24.21 11.09 -0.36
C LEU A 42 25.44 10.46 0.29
N LEU A 43 26.50 11.25 0.41
CA LEU A 43 27.67 10.92 1.21
C LEU A 43 27.62 11.74 2.48
N PHE A 44 27.65 11.05 3.61
CA PHE A 44 27.76 11.66 4.93
C PHE A 44 29.15 11.41 5.51
N LYS A 45 29.58 12.31 6.38
CA LYS A 45 30.83 12.23 7.11
C LYS A 45 30.59 12.48 8.59
N ASP A 46 31.08 11.57 9.42
CA ASP A 46 31.18 11.72 10.86
C ASP A 46 32.59 11.37 11.31
N ASN A 47 33.33 12.35 11.83
CA ASN A 47 34.75 12.22 12.16
C ASN A 47 35.59 11.69 10.98
N GLU A 48 36.12 10.46 11.09
CA GLU A 48 36.92 9.79 10.06
C GLU A 48 36.11 8.83 9.18
N CYS A 49 34.84 8.60 9.54
CA CYS A 49 33.94 7.71 8.83
C CYS A 49 33.19 8.45 7.72
N TYR A 50 33.13 7.82 6.56
CA TYR A 50 32.21 8.17 5.49
C TYR A 50 31.13 7.11 5.36
N TYR A 51 29.89 7.56 5.13
CA TYR A 51 28.73 6.70 4.93
C TYR A 51 28.04 7.08 3.63
N CYS A 52 27.98 6.15 2.68
CA CYS A 52 27.11 6.33 1.53
C CYS A 52 25.70 5.86 1.86
N VAL A 53 24.71 6.68 1.55
CA VAL A 53 23.29 6.37 1.72
C VAL A 53 22.55 6.63 0.42
N ARG A 54 21.91 5.59 -0.12
CA ARG A 54 21.00 5.70 -1.27
C ARG A 54 19.57 5.67 -0.78
N PHE A 55 18.79 6.68 -1.15
CA PHE A 55 17.38 6.79 -0.81
C PHE A 55 16.49 6.55 -2.01
N HIS A 56 15.45 5.75 -1.79
CA HIS A 56 14.28 5.62 -2.66
C HIS A 56 13.10 6.33 -2.00
N ILE A 57 12.67 7.46 -2.58
CA ILE A 57 11.55 8.24 -2.10
C ILE A 57 10.27 7.62 -2.66
N ARG A 58 9.60 6.78 -1.87
CA ARG A 58 8.36 6.12 -2.30
C ARG A 58 7.18 7.06 -2.24
N THR A 59 7.02 7.73 -1.10
CA THR A 59 5.97 8.73 -0.88
C THR A 59 6.49 9.83 0.04
N VAL A 60 5.66 10.83 0.32
CA VAL A 60 5.99 11.85 1.34
C VAL A 60 6.11 11.29 2.76
N ASN A 61 5.54 10.11 3.01
CA ASN A 61 5.54 9.46 4.32
C ASN A 61 6.46 8.25 4.39
N ILE A 62 6.93 7.74 3.24
CA ILE A 62 7.69 6.49 3.15
C ILE A 62 8.97 6.74 2.35
N LEU A 63 10.09 6.46 3.00
CA LEU A 63 11.40 6.36 2.36
C LEU A 63 11.89 4.92 2.47
N GLN A 64 12.74 4.52 1.53
CA GLN A 64 13.59 3.37 1.72
C GLN A 64 15.05 3.80 1.59
N LYS A 65 15.95 3.21 2.37
CA LYS A 65 17.38 3.45 2.27
C LYS A 65 18.17 2.15 2.17
N THR A 66 19.34 2.25 1.55
CA THR A 66 20.47 1.34 1.72
C THR A 66 21.67 2.19 2.12
N ALA A 67 22.43 1.75 3.12
CA ALA A 67 23.58 2.48 3.64
C ALA A 67 24.78 1.56 3.80
N THR A 68 25.98 2.10 3.61
CA THR A 68 27.23 1.41 3.95
C THR A 68 27.46 1.45 5.46
N GLY A 69 28.39 0.63 5.93
CA GLY A 69 29.01 0.85 7.24
C GLY A 69 29.92 2.09 7.24
N CYS A 70 30.65 2.28 8.35
CA CYS A 70 31.70 3.28 8.43
C CYS A 70 32.85 2.90 7.49
N ASN A 71 33.07 3.70 6.45
CA ASN A 71 34.19 3.55 5.53
C ASN A 71 35.26 4.59 5.85
N THR A 72 36.45 4.14 6.24
CA THR A 72 37.59 5.01 6.53
C THR A 72 38.52 5.09 5.32
N TYR A 73 39.13 6.25 5.14
CA TYR A 73 40.07 6.50 4.06
C TYR A 73 41.37 7.09 4.62
N PRO A 74 42.48 7.01 3.88
CA PRO A 74 43.73 7.62 4.29
C PRO A 74 43.56 9.10 4.68
N PRO A 75 44.32 9.60 5.66
CA PRO A 75 44.28 11.01 6.04
C PRO A 75 44.46 11.92 4.81
N LEU A 76 43.69 13.01 4.76
CA LEU A 76 43.63 14.00 3.65
C LEU A 76 42.97 13.50 2.35
N TYR A 77 42.64 12.21 2.22
CA TYR A 77 41.84 11.72 1.10
C TYR A 77 40.36 12.07 1.30
N LYS A 78 39.72 12.55 0.22
CA LYS A 78 38.28 12.78 0.17
C LYS A 78 37.70 11.86 -0.90
N PRO A 79 37.01 10.78 -0.51
CA PRO A 79 36.44 9.85 -1.48
C PRO A 79 35.38 10.53 -2.33
N SER A 80 35.27 10.09 -3.57
CA SER A 80 34.13 10.46 -4.40
C SER A 80 32.86 9.73 -3.92
N LEU A 81 31.68 10.25 -4.30
CA LEU A 81 30.42 9.56 -4.00
C LEU A 81 30.39 8.17 -4.65
N GLU A 82 30.86 8.03 -5.88
CA GLU A 82 30.88 6.75 -6.59
C GLU A 82 31.76 5.70 -5.90
N GLU A 83 32.95 6.10 -5.42
CA GLU A 83 33.84 5.24 -4.64
C GLU A 83 33.20 4.81 -3.32
N ALA A 84 32.69 5.77 -2.54
CA ALA A 84 32.11 5.48 -1.25
C ALA A 84 30.81 4.65 -1.36
N CYS A 85 30.10 4.76 -2.48
CA CYS A 85 28.89 4.00 -2.76
C CYS A 85 29.14 2.70 -3.55
N ALA A 86 30.39 2.39 -3.90
CA ALA A 86 30.72 1.20 -4.69
C ALA A 86 30.38 -0.10 -3.93
N GLU A 87 30.53 -0.09 -2.61
CA GLU A 87 30.23 -1.22 -1.72
C GLU A 87 28.73 -1.43 -1.47
N LEU A 88 27.86 -0.50 -1.88
CA LEU A 88 26.42 -0.71 -1.85
C LEU A 88 26.02 -1.68 -2.96
N ASP A 89 26.19 -2.96 -2.67
CA ASP A 89 25.91 -4.06 -3.57
C ASP A 89 24.41 -4.35 -3.69
N ARG A 90 24.02 -5.16 -4.69
CA ARG A 90 22.60 -5.49 -4.97
C ARG A 90 21.88 -6.21 -3.83
N GLU A 91 22.61 -6.81 -2.90
CA GLU A 91 22.08 -7.56 -1.77
C GLU A 91 21.88 -6.73 -0.49
N THR A 92 22.30 -5.45 -0.48
CA THR A 92 22.08 -4.59 0.69
C THR A 92 20.58 -4.49 1.00
N ARG A 93 20.20 -4.91 2.21
CA ARG A 93 18.79 -4.94 2.64
C ARG A 93 18.20 -3.54 2.59
N LEU A 94 17.13 -3.38 1.82
CA LEU A 94 16.33 -2.16 1.82
C LEU A 94 15.66 -1.98 3.19
N VAL A 95 16.05 -0.92 3.88
CA VAL A 95 15.41 -0.46 5.11
C VAL A 95 14.25 0.44 4.74
N THR A 96 13.07 0.18 5.32
CA THR A 96 11.90 1.07 5.16
C THR A 96 11.81 2.02 6.34
N MET A 97 11.60 3.30 6.04
CA MET A 97 11.49 4.37 7.02
C MET A 97 10.13 5.08 6.89
N PHE A 98 9.47 5.30 8.02
CA PHE A 98 8.16 5.93 8.14
C PHE A 98 8.31 7.31 8.76
N ASN A 99 7.71 8.32 8.15
CA ASN A 99 7.69 9.67 8.72
C ASN A 99 6.89 9.66 10.02
N GLU A 100 7.49 10.11 11.13
CA GLU A 100 6.81 10.19 12.42
C GLU A 100 5.66 11.20 12.41
N ASN A 101 5.82 12.27 11.63
CA ASN A 101 4.83 13.31 11.40
C ASN A 101 4.13 13.10 10.05
N TYR A 102 3.68 11.86 9.81
CA TYR A 102 3.05 11.50 8.54
C TYR A 102 1.78 12.30 8.27
N ARG A 103 1.50 12.52 6.98
CA ARG A 103 0.27 13.12 6.50
C ARG A 103 -0.60 12.03 5.84
N PRO A 104 -1.71 11.62 6.46
CA PRO A 104 -2.59 10.59 5.90
C PRO A 104 -2.91 10.81 4.43
N LYS A 105 -2.88 9.72 3.65
CA LYS A 105 -3.19 9.69 2.22
C LYS A 105 -4.50 8.96 2.01
N ASN A 106 -5.13 9.24 0.88
CA ASN A 106 -6.34 8.54 0.50
C ASN A 106 -6.02 7.06 0.26
N CYS A 107 -6.81 6.16 0.84
CA CYS A 107 -6.63 4.72 0.71
C CYS A 107 -7.11 4.19 -0.64
N ARG A 108 -7.87 4.97 -1.42
CA ARG A 108 -8.46 4.55 -2.69
C ARG A 108 -7.44 3.92 -3.66
N SER A 109 -6.24 4.49 -3.76
CA SER A 109 -5.19 3.94 -4.63
C SER A 109 -4.61 2.63 -4.11
N ALA A 110 -4.64 2.39 -2.79
CA ALA A 110 -4.06 1.23 -2.13
C ALA A 110 -5.06 0.06 -1.97
N ILE A 111 -6.22 0.36 -1.40
CA ILE A 111 -7.30 -0.58 -1.14
C ILE A 111 -8.62 0.19 -1.07
N GLU A 112 -9.57 -0.19 -1.92
CA GLU A 112 -10.91 0.38 -1.97
C GLU A 112 -11.91 -0.78 -1.97
N GLY A 113 -13.09 -0.57 -1.40
CA GLY A 113 -14.15 -1.58 -1.39
C GLY A 113 -14.36 -2.22 -0.03
N VAL A 114 -15.20 -3.24 -0.06
CA VAL A 114 -15.44 -4.13 1.07
C VAL A 114 -15.05 -5.54 0.68
N TRP A 115 -14.19 -6.15 1.48
CA TRP A 115 -13.62 -7.44 1.17
C TRP A 115 -13.81 -8.37 2.35
N GLN A 116 -14.44 -9.51 2.13
CA GLN A 116 -14.31 -10.61 3.05
C GLN A 116 -12.92 -11.21 2.90
N PHE A 117 -12.34 -11.72 3.98
CA PHE A 117 -11.05 -12.37 3.88
C PHE A 117 -10.95 -13.60 4.77
N ALA A 118 -10.27 -14.62 4.24
CA ALA A 118 -9.67 -15.66 5.04
C ALA A 118 -8.21 -15.29 5.31
N TYR A 119 -7.68 -15.61 6.48
CA TYR A 119 -6.31 -15.24 6.85
C TYR A 119 -5.48 -16.40 7.37
N GLN A 120 -4.17 -16.31 7.12
CA GLN A 120 -3.17 -17.23 7.62
C GLN A 120 -2.01 -16.42 8.22
N ASN A 121 -1.61 -16.79 9.44
CA ASN A 121 -0.35 -16.35 10.02
C ASN A 121 0.63 -17.52 10.03
N ARG A 122 1.61 -17.49 9.12
CA ARG A 122 2.57 -18.59 8.91
C ARG A 122 3.43 -18.91 10.14
N PHE A 123 3.52 -17.98 11.09
CA PHE A 123 4.31 -18.14 12.32
C PHE A 123 3.48 -18.53 13.55
N SER A 124 2.14 -18.51 13.44
CA SER A 124 1.26 -18.78 14.59
C SER A 124 0.47 -20.07 14.45
N PHE A 125 -0.01 -20.42 13.25
CA PHE A 125 -0.79 -21.64 13.06
C PHE A 125 -0.69 -22.21 11.65
N THR A 126 -1.00 -23.50 11.54
CA THR A 126 -1.12 -24.20 10.26
C THR A 126 -2.56 -24.11 9.76
N GLY A 127 -2.75 -23.92 8.45
CA GLY A 127 -4.06 -23.76 7.83
C GLY A 127 -4.48 -22.30 7.65
N GLU A 128 -5.75 -22.09 7.30
CA GLU A 128 -6.30 -20.77 7.03
C GLU A 128 -7.59 -20.58 7.83
N CYS A 129 -7.71 -19.46 8.53
CA CYS A 129 -8.92 -19.07 9.24
C CYS A 129 -9.85 -18.32 8.28
N SER A 130 -10.99 -18.92 7.95
CA SER A 130 -12.04 -18.34 7.12
C SER A 130 -13.30 -18.13 7.95
N HIS A 131 -13.69 -16.87 8.15
CA HIS A 131 -14.90 -16.50 8.89
C HIS A 131 -15.70 -15.45 8.10
N PRO A 132 -17.03 -15.59 7.95
CA PRO A 132 -17.84 -14.70 7.09
C PRO A 132 -17.88 -13.24 7.55
N GLU A 133 -17.71 -13.00 8.85
CA GLU A 133 -17.61 -11.65 9.43
C GLU A 133 -16.20 -11.05 9.40
N ALA A 134 -15.18 -11.79 8.93
CA ALA A 134 -13.85 -11.23 8.75
C ALA A 134 -13.83 -10.35 7.50
N ILE A 135 -13.67 -9.04 7.69
CA ILE A 135 -13.95 -8.06 6.64
C ILE A 135 -12.97 -6.88 6.67
N ILE A 136 -12.60 -6.40 5.49
CA ILE A 136 -11.90 -5.15 5.25
C ILE A 136 -12.91 -4.15 4.72
N ARG A 137 -12.92 -2.93 5.28
CA ARG A 137 -13.75 -1.83 4.79
C ARG A 137 -12.87 -0.63 4.49
N SER A 138 -12.87 -0.17 3.24
CA SER A 138 -12.08 0.98 2.79
C SER A 138 -12.84 1.87 1.80
N CYS A 139 -12.77 3.19 2.01
CA CYS A 139 -13.29 4.24 1.11
C CYS A 139 -14.75 4.05 0.67
N GLN A 140 -15.67 3.77 1.61
CA GLN A 140 -17.08 3.45 1.33
C GLN A 140 -18.06 4.62 1.55
N GLU A 141 -17.57 5.82 1.85
CA GLU A 141 -18.44 6.98 2.11
C GLU A 141 -18.37 8.01 0.96
N PRO A 142 -19.05 7.77 -0.17
CA PRO A 142 -19.11 8.73 -1.26
C PRO A 142 -19.90 9.98 -0.84
N GLY A 143 -19.32 11.16 -1.03
CA GLY A 143 -19.96 12.44 -0.72
C GLY A 143 -19.78 12.92 0.72
N ASN A 144 -18.98 12.23 1.54
CA ASN A 144 -18.57 12.77 2.83
C ASN A 144 -17.70 14.03 2.60
N GLN A 145 -18.11 15.16 3.18
CA GLN A 145 -17.37 16.43 3.12
C GLN A 145 -15.99 16.34 3.81
N PHE A 146 -15.83 15.37 4.71
CA PHE A 146 -14.59 15.13 5.42
C PHE A 146 -13.66 14.22 4.60
N LEU A 147 -12.62 14.82 4.01
CA LEU A 147 -11.54 14.12 3.29
C LEU A 147 -10.87 13.00 4.13
N ILE A 148 -11.00 13.06 5.45
CA ILE A 148 -10.40 12.14 6.43
C ILE A 148 -11.01 10.73 6.34
N ALA A 149 -12.29 10.61 5.98
CA ALA A 149 -12.96 9.30 5.95
C ALA A 149 -12.30 8.33 4.96
N ASN A 150 -11.80 8.85 3.82
CA ASN A 150 -11.11 8.05 2.81
C ASN A 150 -9.61 7.87 3.10
N GLN A 151 -9.09 8.38 4.22
CA GLN A 151 -7.68 8.23 4.61
C GLN A 151 -7.45 7.06 5.56
N LYS A 152 -8.51 6.30 5.86
CA LYS A 152 -8.51 5.18 6.80
C LYS A 152 -9.23 3.97 6.22
N PHE A 153 -8.83 2.79 6.69
CA PHE A 153 -9.51 1.53 6.45
C PHE A 153 -9.48 0.65 7.69
N ASN A 154 -10.49 -0.22 7.82
CA ASN A 154 -10.64 -1.10 8.96
C ASN A 154 -10.47 -2.55 8.56
N LEU A 155 -9.72 -3.30 9.36
CA LEU A 155 -9.59 -4.75 9.30
C LEU A 155 -10.27 -5.36 10.51
N THR A 156 -11.36 -6.07 10.31
CA THR A 156 -12.04 -6.82 11.36
C THR A 156 -11.69 -8.30 11.23
N PHE A 157 -10.93 -8.80 12.19
CA PHE A 157 -10.59 -10.20 12.37
C PHE A 157 -11.63 -10.90 13.24
N LYS A 158 -11.81 -12.18 12.95
CA LYS A 158 -12.64 -13.08 13.74
C LYS A 158 -11.91 -14.37 14.05
N LYS A 159 -12.19 -14.92 15.22
CA LYS A 159 -11.68 -16.21 15.64
C LYS A 159 -12.39 -17.33 14.86
N CYS A 160 -11.63 -18.33 14.42
CA CYS A 160 -12.15 -19.53 13.80
C CYS A 160 -12.23 -20.68 14.80
N GLU A 161 -13.28 -21.48 14.68
CA GLU A 161 -13.41 -22.72 15.43
C GLU A 161 -12.29 -23.70 15.04
N GLY A 162 -11.69 -24.36 16.02
CA GLY A 162 -10.59 -25.31 15.80
C GLY A 162 -9.20 -24.70 15.60
N ILE A 163 -9.06 -23.37 15.46
CA ILE A 163 -7.75 -22.70 15.33
C ILE A 163 -7.49 -21.85 16.58
N LYS A 164 -6.68 -22.36 17.51
CA LYS A 164 -6.48 -21.73 18.83
C LYS A 164 -5.86 -20.33 18.74
N GLU A 165 -4.94 -20.14 17.80
CA GLU A 165 -4.16 -18.92 17.60
C GLU A 165 -4.87 -17.90 16.68
N SER A 166 -6.06 -18.23 16.18
CA SER A 166 -6.95 -17.26 15.55
C SER A 166 -7.55 -16.32 16.60
N PHE A 167 -7.91 -15.10 16.21
CA PHE A 167 -8.31 -14.06 17.18
C PHE A 167 -9.42 -13.15 16.65
N ASP A 168 -10.18 -12.58 17.59
CA ASP A 168 -11.12 -11.50 17.33
C ASP A 168 -10.43 -10.15 17.56
N GLY A 169 -10.64 -9.20 16.65
CA GLY A 169 -10.10 -7.86 16.85
C GLY A 169 -10.34 -6.96 15.65
N THR A 170 -10.43 -5.65 15.87
CA THR A 170 -10.51 -4.68 14.78
C THR A 170 -9.33 -3.72 14.83
N ARG A 171 -8.64 -3.58 13.69
CA ARG A 171 -7.53 -2.66 13.51
C ARG A 171 -7.94 -1.56 12.54
N GLU A 172 -7.81 -0.32 12.97
CA GLU A 172 -8.00 0.86 12.12
C GLU A 172 -6.63 1.32 11.64
N PHE A 173 -6.47 1.41 10.33
CA PHE A 173 -5.24 1.83 9.69
C PHE A 173 -5.44 3.14 8.95
N SER A 174 -4.51 4.07 9.10
CA SER A 174 -4.38 5.26 8.26
C SER A 174 -3.39 5.01 7.13
N CYS A 175 -3.78 5.30 5.90
CA CYS A 175 -2.91 5.07 4.75
C CYS A 175 -1.78 6.10 4.68
N LEU A 176 -0.55 5.63 4.47
CA LEU A 176 0.65 6.46 4.34
C LEU A 176 1.03 6.68 2.87
N GLY A 177 0.55 5.80 2.00
CA GLY A 177 0.68 5.85 0.55
C GLY A 177 1.14 4.52 -0.04
N ASP A 178 1.22 4.48 -1.36
CA ASP A 178 1.43 3.27 -2.14
C ASP A 178 2.42 3.50 -3.30
N TRP A 179 3.03 2.42 -3.78
CA TRP A 179 3.98 2.41 -4.90
C TRP A 179 4.04 1.04 -5.55
N PHE A 180 4.61 0.97 -6.76
CA PHE A 180 4.76 -0.27 -7.51
C PHE A 180 6.21 -0.70 -7.59
N VAL A 181 6.44 -2.02 -7.52
CA VAL A 181 7.72 -2.66 -7.84
C VAL A 181 7.43 -3.86 -8.74
N GLY A 182 7.68 -3.70 -10.04
CA GLY A 182 7.25 -4.68 -11.04
C GLY A 182 5.72 -4.82 -11.05
N LYS A 183 5.23 -6.06 -10.86
CA LYS A 183 3.79 -6.37 -10.79
C LYS A 183 3.18 -6.19 -9.40
N ASN A 184 4.02 -6.04 -8.38
CA ASN A 184 3.58 -5.92 -7.00
C ASN A 184 3.23 -4.48 -6.67
N HIS A 185 2.08 -4.31 -6.06
CA HIS A 185 1.57 -3.06 -5.52
C HIS A 185 1.76 -3.06 -4.01
N TYR A 186 2.64 -2.19 -3.53
CA TYR A 186 2.94 -2.04 -2.12
C TYR A 186 2.19 -0.84 -1.58
N PHE A 187 1.72 -0.95 -0.34
CA PHE A 187 1.24 0.21 0.40
C PHE A 187 1.60 0.09 1.87
N ALA A 188 1.73 1.24 2.51
CA ALA A 188 2.06 1.32 3.92
C ALA A 188 0.93 1.99 4.68
N ALA A 189 0.71 1.54 5.92
CA ALA A 189 -0.31 2.10 6.79
C ALA A 189 0.16 2.16 8.25
N ALA A 190 -0.43 3.08 9.01
CA ALA A 190 -0.21 3.22 10.45
C ALA A 190 -1.48 2.84 11.21
N ASN A 191 -1.38 1.89 12.13
CA ASN A 191 -2.46 1.55 13.05
C ASN A 191 -2.69 2.73 14.01
N THR A 192 -3.88 3.32 13.95
CA THR A 192 -4.19 4.56 14.69
C THR A 192 -4.37 4.33 16.19
N LYS A 193 -4.59 3.07 16.60
CA LYS A 193 -4.81 2.67 17.99
C LYS A 193 -3.56 2.07 18.64
N GLU A 194 -2.44 2.01 17.92
CA GLU A 194 -1.19 1.46 18.43
C GLU A 194 -0.16 2.56 18.72
N SER A 195 0.43 2.51 19.91
CA SER A 195 1.44 3.47 20.37
C SER A 195 2.86 2.96 20.13
N ARG A 196 3.09 1.65 20.19
CA ARG A 196 4.40 1.03 19.95
C ARG A 196 4.74 1.11 18.47
N LYS A 197 5.83 1.81 18.13
CA LYS A 197 6.18 2.13 16.74
C LYS A 197 6.42 0.88 15.87
N ASP A 198 7.02 -0.15 16.45
CA ASP A 198 7.23 -1.47 15.87
C ASP A 198 5.92 -2.21 15.54
N GLU A 199 4.83 -1.90 16.24
CA GLU A 199 3.51 -2.47 15.97
C GLU A 199 2.57 -1.55 15.18
N LYS A 200 2.85 -0.26 15.25
CA LYS A 200 2.07 0.79 14.59
C LYS A 200 2.15 0.70 13.09
N TYR A 201 3.35 0.56 12.52
CA TYR A 201 3.53 0.62 11.07
C TYR A 201 3.50 -0.77 10.44
N ARG A 202 2.77 -0.89 9.32
CA ARG A 202 2.64 -2.13 8.57
C ARG A 202 2.75 -1.86 7.09
N CYS A 203 3.42 -2.77 6.39
CA CYS A 203 3.44 -2.80 4.94
C CYS A 203 2.49 -3.87 4.45
N PHE A 204 1.91 -3.61 3.28
CA PHE A 204 1.02 -4.52 2.58
C PHE A 204 1.50 -4.67 1.15
N VAL A 205 1.21 -5.83 0.56
CA VAL A 205 1.50 -6.12 -0.84
C VAL A 205 0.32 -6.82 -1.50
N ARG A 206 -0.02 -6.39 -2.71
CA ARG A 206 -0.98 -7.03 -3.60
C ARG A 206 -0.33 -7.24 -4.96
N ASN A 207 -0.87 -8.15 -5.76
CA ASN A 207 -0.47 -8.25 -7.16
C ASN A 207 -1.46 -7.45 -8.00
N ARG A 208 -0.95 -6.70 -8.99
CA ARG A 208 -1.81 -5.94 -9.91
C ARG A 208 -2.66 -6.87 -10.80
N ASP A 209 -2.10 -8.02 -11.15
CA ASP A 209 -2.71 -8.99 -12.07
C ASP A 209 -3.50 -10.07 -11.29
N ASP A 210 -3.27 -10.22 -9.97
CA ASP A 210 -4.00 -11.15 -9.09
C ASP A 210 -4.42 -10.44 -7.79
N ASP A 211 -5.72 -10.17 -7.67
CA ASP A 211 -6.34 -9.48 -6.54
C ASP A 211 -6.84 -10.42 -5.44
N ILE A 212 -6.71 -11.74 -5.62
CA ILE A 212 -7.16 -12.76 -4.68
C ILE A 212 -6.33 -12.72 -3.41
N TYR A 213 -5.04 -12.43 -3.53
CA TYR A 213 -4.14 -12.44 -2.38
C TYR A 213 -3.66 -11.04 -2.01
N MET A 214 -3.70 -10.77 -0.71
CA MET A 214 -3.00 -9.65 -0.10
C MET A 214 -2.11 -10.15 1.01
N GLY A 215 -0.90 -9.65 1.07
CA GLY A 215 0.04 -9.94 2.15
C GLY A 215 0.25 -8.73 3.04
N HIS A 216 0.59 -8.93 4.30
CA HIS A 216 1.12 -7.86 5.14
C HIS A 216 2.27 -8.32 6.03
N SER A 217 3.10 -7.36 6.44
CA SER A 217 4.28 -7.59 7.28
C SER A 217 3.88 -7.73 8.75
N ILE A 218 4.68 -8.47 9.53
CA ILE A 218 4.51 -8.55 11.00
C ILE A 218 5.26 -7.41 11.67
N THR A 219 6.45 -7.06 11.17
CA THR A 219 7.27 -5.92 11.60
C THR A 219 7.08 -4.75 10.62
N PRO A 220 7.57 -3.53 10.90
CA PRO A 220 7.42 -2.39 10.00
C PRO A 220 8.42 -2.46 8.82
N GLU A 221 8.75 -3.66 8.34
CA GLU A 221 9.75 -3.85 7.29
C GLU A 221 9.06 -4.28 6.00
N CYS A 222 9.03 -3.43 4.98
CA CYS A 222 8.40 -3.79 3.71
C CYS A 222 9.22 -4.79 2.90
N SER A 223 10.54 -4.87 3.12
CA SER A 223 11.45 -5.71 2.34
C SER A 223 11.24 -7.22 2.57
N VAL A 224 10.55 -7.60 3.65
CA VAL A 224 10.14 -9.00 3.89
C VAL A 224 9.02 -9.45 2.95
N LEU A 225 8.27 -8.52 2.37
CA LEU A 225 7.15 -8.80 1.49
C LEU A 225 7.64 -8.92 0.04
N LYS A 226 7.87 -10.15 -0.42
CA LYS A 226 8.25 -10.42 -1.82
C LYS A 226 7.03 -10.58 -2.73
N THR A 227 6.01 -11.26 -2.24
CA THR A 227 4.77 -11.60 -2.97
C THR A 227 3.63 -11.76 -1.97
N PRO A 228 2.37 -11.47 -2.33
CA PRO A 228 1.23 -11.65 -1.43
C PRO A 228 1.12 -13.06 -0.84
N GLU A 229 1.35 -14.09 -1.66
CA GLU A 229 1.19 -15.50 -1.31
C GLU A 229 2.19 -15.94 -0.24
N ASN A 230 3.44 -15.48 -0.37
CA ASN A 230 4.56 -15.78 0.54
C ASN A 230 4.72 -14.81 1.70
N SER A 231 3.74 -13.95 1.91
CA SER A 231 3.80 -12.98 3.01
C SER A 231 3.68 -13.66 4.37
N PRO A 232 4.33 -13.12 5.42
CA PRO A 232 4.21 -13.60 6.81
C PRO A 232 2.77 -13.79 7.26
N PHE A 233 1.96 -12.80 6.91
CA PHE A 233 0.52 -12.82 7.10
C PHE A 233 -0.13 -12.67 5.73
N ARG A 234 -0.97 -13.63 5.38
CA ARG A 234 -1.64 -13.71 4.08
C ARG A 234 -3.14 -13.61 4.26
N PHE A 235 -3.77 -12.82 3.40
CA PHE A 235 -5.20 -12.74 3.20
C PHE A 235 -5.56 -13.36 1.86
N ARG A 236 -6.57 -14.22 1.86
CA ARG A 236 -7.31 -14.59 0.65
C ARG A 236 -8.60 -13.78 0.63
N MET A 237 -8.65 -12.82 -0.28
CA MET A 237 -9.71 -11.84 -0.42
C MET A 237 -10.84 -12.43 -1.27
N THR A 238 -12.06 -12.28 -0.76
CA THR A 238 -13.28 -12.47 -1.52
C THR A 238 -14.00 -11.15 -1.52
N PRO A 239 -14.49 -10.67 -2.68
CA PRO A 239 -15.23 -9.43 -2.69
C PRO A 239 -16.47 -9.56 -1.74
N GLY A 240 -16.78 -8.58 -0.90
CA GLY A 240 -17.83 -8.71 0.13
C GLY A 240 -19.19 -8.21 -0.36
N ASN A 241 -20.25 -9.02 -0.25
CA ASN A 241 -21.62 -8.65 -0.61
C ASN A 241 -22.12 -7.41 0.17
N GLN A 242 -22.17 -6.23 -0.46
CA GLN A 242 -22.96 -5.10 0.03
C GLN A 242 -24.38 -5.20 -0.54
N ALA A 243 -25.17 -6.11 0.05
CA ALA A 243 -26.61 -6.05 -0.08
C ALA A 243 -27.14 -4.85 0.76
N GLY A 244 -27.18 -3.65 0.17
CA GLY A 244 -27.91 -2.51 0.74
C GLY A 244 -27.38 -1.14 0.33
N ASP A 245 -28.27 -0.29 -0.18
CA ASP A 245 -28.13 1.17 -0.32
C ASP A 245 -27.39 1.78 -1.52
N SER A 246 -27.48 1.16 -2.71
CA SER A 246 -27.37 1.91 -3.97
C SER A 246 -28.74 2.30 -4.52
N HIS A 247 -29.50 3.09 -3.76
CA HIS A 247 -30.70 3.73 -4.31
C HIS A 247 -30.29 4.70 -5.44
N SER A 248 -30.45 4.26 -6.68
CA SER A 248 -30.43 5.12 -7.87
C SER A 248 -31.52 6.18 -7.70
N ARG A 249 -31.14 7.46 -7.64
CA ARG A 249 -32.10 8.57 -7.49
C ARG A 249 -32.72 9.00 -8.83
N VAL A 250 -32.20 8.49 -9.94
CA VAL A 250 -32.60 8.86 -11.29
C VAL A 250 -32.53 7.64 -12.20
N SER A 251 -33.45 7.53 -13.16
CA SER A 251 -33.38 6.54 -14.23
C SER A 251 -32.52 7.07 -15.40
N ALA A 252 -31.41 6.42 -15.72
CA ALA A 252 -30.82 6.47 -17.05
C ALA A 252 -31.89 6.11 -18.12
N ALA A 253 -31.98 6.93 -19.16
CA ALA A 253 -32.96 6.77 -20.23
C ALA A 253 -32.80 5.42 -20.95
N GLN A 254 -33.92 4.92 -21.47
CA GLN A 254 -34.12 3.54 -21.95
C GLN A 254 -33.09 3.04 -22.97
N LYS A 255 -32.62 1.81 -22.70
CA LYS A 255 -32.12 0.78 -23.63
C LYS A 255 -31.18 1.28 -24.74
N LEU A 256 -29.94 1.59 -24.38
CA LEU A 256 -28.82 1.40 -25.31
C LEU A 256 -28.26 -0.02 -25.12
N LEU A 257 -29.00 -1.03 -25.60
CA LEU A 257 -28.55 -2.42 -25.68
C LEU A 257 -27.60 -2.56 -26.88
N ARG A 258 -26.52 -1.78 -26.87
CA ARG A 258 -25.48 -1.86 -27.88
C ARG A 258 -24.33 -2.63 -27.24
N ARG A 259 -24.16 -3.90 -27.62
CA ARG A 259 -22.86 -4.58 -27.48
C ARG A 259 -21.85 -3.68 -28.20
N LEU A 260 -21.11 -2.89 -27.44
CA LEU A 260 -20.01 -2.11 -27.98
C LEU A 260 -18.89 -3.11 -28.22
N GLY A 261 -18.81 -3.58 -29.47
CA GLY A 261 -17.69 -4.39 -29.93
C GLY A 261 -16.40 -3.56 -29.89
N GLU A 262 -15.43 -4.10 -29.17
CA GLU A 262 -13.98 -3.90 -29.27
C GLU A 262 -13.51 -2.54 -29.79
N HIS A 263 -13.23 -1.62 -28.88
CA HIS A 263 -12.19 -0.62 -29.09
C HIS A 263 -11.21 -0.64 -27.92
N GLY A 264 -10.13 -1.41 -28.09
CA GLY A 264 -8.90 -1.33 -27.29
C GLY A 264 -8.70 -2.42 -26.23
N HIS A 265 -8.10 -3.53 -26.65
CA HIS A 265 -7.27 -4.47 -25.86
C HIS A 265 -7.78 -5.15 -24.57
N THR A 266 -9.02 -4.95 -24.15
CA THR A 266 -9.68 -5.80 -23.13
C THR A 266 -11.08 -6.18 -23.59
N GLU A 267 -11.35 -7.47 -23.77
CA GLU A 267 -12.69 -8.03 -23.99
C GLU A 267 -13.56 -7.70 -22.76
N ALA A 268 -14.36 -6.64 -22.86
CA ALA A 268 -15.21 -6.14 -21.80
C ALA A 268 -16.68 -6.20 -22.25
N ASP A 269 -17.48 -6.99 -21.56
CA ASP A 269 -18.93 -7.06 -21.75
C ASP A 269 -19.61 -5.93 -20.99
N VAL A 270 -20.16 -4.95 -21.72
CA VAL A 270 -20.86 -3.81 -21.13
C VAL A 270 -22.38 -3.99 -21.24
N MET A 271 -23.06 -4.05 -20.09
CA MET A 271 -24.51 -4.08 -19.97
C MET A 271 -25.02 -2.77 -19.36
N ILE A 272 -25.85 -2.05 -20.10
CA ILE A 272 -26.47 -0.78 -19.66
C ILE A 272 -27.95 -1.04 -19.33
N ASN A 273 -28.33 -0.80 -18.08
CA ASN A 273 -29.72 -0.81 -17.60
C ASN A 273 -30.17 0.64 -17.27
N GLN A 274 -31.46 0.82 -17.01
CA GLN A 274 -32.09 2.10 -16.66
C GLN A 274 -31.51 2.78 -15.42
N THR A 275 -30.71 2.13 -14.60
CA THR A 275 -30.15 2.74 -13.39
C THR A 275 -28.65 2.47 -13.23
N HIS A 276 -28.12 1.56 -14.05
CA HIS A 276 -26.79 0.99 -13.87
C HIS A 276 -26.09 0.80 -15.21
N ILE A 277 -24.79 1.11 -15.30
CA ILE A 277 -23.89 0.59 -16.32
C ILE A 277 -23.03 -0.47 -15.66
N ILE A 278 -22.94 -1.64 -16.28
CA ILE A 278 -22.20 -2.77 -15.74
C ILE A 278 -21.16 -3.17 -16.79
N GLU A 279 -19.90 -3.10 -16.43
CA GLU A 279 -18.78 -3.52 -17.26
C GLU A 279 -18.17 -4.80 -16.68
N THR A 280 -18.16 -5.89 -17.44
CA THR A 280 -17.58 -7.17 -17.06
C THR A 280 -16.36 -7.44 -17.92
N THR A 281 -15.16 -7.39 -17.35
CA THR A 281 -13.91 -7.71 -18.04
C THR A 281 -13.44 -9.12 -17.70
N TYR A 282 -12.82 -9.84 -18.66
CA TYR A 282 -12.33 -11.20 -18.45
C TYR A 282 -10.80 -11.23 -18.47
N PRO A 283 -10.13 -11.09 -17.32
CA PRO A 283 -8.67 -11.14 -17.29
C PRO A 283 -8.11 -12.52 -17.67
N ASP A 284 -8.83 -13.62 -17.41
CA ASP A 284 -8.44 -15.00 -17.74
C ASP A 284 -9.70 -15.88 -18.01
N ILE A 285 -9.52 -17.07 -18.61
CA ILE A 285 -10.60 -18.00 -19.04
C ILE A 285 -11.57 -18.41 -17.90
N GLY A 286 -11.19 -18.25 -16.64
CA GLY A 286 -12.02 -18.55 -15.46
C GLY A 286 -12.30 -17.37 -14.53
N ARG A 287 -11.89 -16.14 -14.91
CA ARG A 287 -12.01 -14.95 -14.05
C ARG A 287 -12.75 -13.85 -14.79
N TYR A 288 -13.59 -13.11 -14.06
CA TYR A 288 -14.23 -11.91 -14.57
C TYR A 288 -14.27 -10.84 -13.49
N ARG A 289 -14.13 -9.58 -13.87
CA ARG A 289 -14.21 -8.41 -13.00
C ARG A 289 -15.39 -7.57 -13.42
N ARG A 290 -16.25 -7.20 -12.47
CA ARG A 290 -17.48 -6.44 -12.73
C ARG A 290 -17.39 -5.05 -12.12
N THR A 291 -17.32 -4.00 -12.93
CA THR A 291 -17.48 -2.62 -12.47
C THR A 291 -18.92 -2.19 -12.67
N ILE A 292 -19.58 -1.70 -11.62
CA ILE A 292 -20.94 -1.17 -11.70
C ILE A 292 -20.90 0.35 -11.53
N TYR A 293 -21.59 1.07 -12.38
CA TYR A 293 -21.79 2.51 -12.29
C TYR A 293 -23.27 2.78 -12.08
N VAL A 294 -23.63 3.61 -11.10
CA VAL A 294 -25.02 3.97 -10.78
C VAL A 294 -25.28 5.42 -11.16
N CYS A 295 -26.41 5.68 -11.79
CA CYS A 295 -26.83 7.04 -12.11
C CYS A 295 -27.18 7.81 -10.83
N ARG A 296 -26.46 8.90 -10.55
CA ARG A 296 -26.72 9.78 -9.40
C ARG A 296 -27.52 11.01 -9.77
N GLU A 297 -27.22 11.61 -10.92
CA GLU A 297 -27.83 12.85 -11.38
C GLU A 297 -27.92 12.84 -12.91
N GLN A 298 -28.98 13.42 -13.46
CA GLN A 298 -29.13 13.64 -14.90
C GLN A 298 -29.44 15.11 -15.14
N ARG A 299 -28.73 15.72 -16.08
CA ARG A 299 -29.04 17.04 -16.63
C ARG A 299 -28.97 16.97 -18.15
N ASP A 300 -30.13 17.10 -18.79
CA ASP A 300 -30.28 16.94 -20.24
C ASP A 300 -29.74 15.58 -20.72
N ASN A 301 -28.74 15.59 -21.61
CA ASN A 301 -28.05 14.41 -22.16
C ASN A 301 -26.77 14.04 -21.38
N ARG A 302 -26.53 14.65 -20.19
CA ARG A 302 -25.36 14.36 -19.35
C ARG A 302 -25.79 13.57 -18.12
N TYR A 303 -25.08 12.47 -17.87
CA TYR A 303 -25.31 11.60 -16.74
C TYR A 303 -24.11 11.65 -15.80
N MET A 304 -24.35 12.01 -14.54
CA MET A 304 -23.36 11.82 -13.49
C MET A 304 -23.51 10.40 -12.95
N MET A 305 -22.50 9.57 -13.24
CA MET A 305 -22.44 8.20 -12.77
C MET A 305 -21.49 8.11 -11.56
N ALA A 306 -21.92 7.46 -10.49
CA ALA A 306 -21.03 7.04 -9.42
C ALA A 306 -20.58 5.60 -9.69
N ARG A 307 -19.26 5.39 -9.80
CA ARG A 307 -18.69 4.04 -9.83
C ARG A 307 -18.91 3.41 -8.45
N LEU A 308 -19.72 2.37 -8.39
CA LEU A 308 -19.66 1.39 -7.33
C LEU A 308 -18.44 0.53 -7.64
N ASN A 309 -17.32 0.83 -6.98
CA ASN A 309 -16.15 -0.02 -7.02
C ASN A 309 -16.49 -1.33 -6.33
N ILE A 310 -17.05 -2.26 -7.09
CA ILE A 310 -17.20 -3.66 -6.72
C ILE A 310 -15.88 -4.34 -7.08
N ASP A 311 -14.85 -3.98 -6.35
CA ASP A 311 -13.84 -4.97 -6.00
C ASP A 311 -14.32 -5.70 -4.70
N GLY A 312 -15.63 -5.73 -4.47
CA GLY A 312 -16.29 -6.17 -3.25
C GLY A 312 -17.76 -6.43 -3.52
N TRP A 313 -18.17 -7.68 -3.86
CA TRP A 313 -19.50 -8.10 -4.31
C TRP A 313 -20.54 -7.27 -3.51
#